data_AF-A0A7Z0LDA6-F1
#
_entry.id   AF-A0A7Z0LDA6-F1
#
_cell.length_a   1.000
_cell.length_b   1.000
_cell.length_c   1.000
_cell.angle_alpha   90.00
_cell.angle_beta   90.00
_cell.angle_gamma   90.00
#
_symmetry.space_group_name_H-M   'P 1'
#
loop_
_entity.id
_entity.type
_entity.pdbx_description
1 polymer ?
#
loop_
_entity_poly.entity_id
_entity_poly.type
_entity_poly.pdbx_seq_one_letter_code
_entity_poly.pdbx_strand_id
1 'polypeptide(L)'
;MKKRRKKSIIRTFLFLIAIFIYIFSNLSGHQIYYYTHSQKTDKRLTPIVVIYSLGEIMIKPKRESDGKYEYVSPGNAIIFEKSKYVSVSYGSGDKGKELHSLFSIWDYESEISMYYHLSPKLKITNIVEFSPDKIHDVVQKPEDQAMVDRYVKQLTDHVLETRVVPPLFNLQWLYDLTFDEKKVLHLGDE
;
A
#
# COMPACT_ATOMS: atom_id res chain seq x y z
N MET A 1 53.48 5.75 -7.33
CA MET A 1 52.43 6.17 -6.35
C MET A 1 51.11 6.67 -6.97
N LYS A 2 51.09 7.48 -8.05
CA LYS A 2 49.84 8.03 -8.64
C LYS A 2 48.79 6.98 -9.06
N LYS A 3 49.19 5.86 -9.69
CA LYS A 3 48.27 4.75 -10.08
C LYS A 3 47.61 4.05 -8.87
N ARG A 4 48.33 3.87 -7.76
CA ARG A 4 47.76 3.28 -6.51
C ARG A 4 46.75 4.24 -5.85
N ARG A 5 47.05 5.54 -5.77
CA ARG A 5 46.11 6.56 -5.28
C ARG A 5 44.83 6.64 -6.12
N LYS A 6 44.93 6.65 -7.47
CA LYS A 6 43.75 6.62 -8.36
C LYS A 6 42.90 5.37 -8.17
N LYS A 7 43.50 4.18 -8.05
CA LYS A 7 42.77 2.93 -7.74
C LYS A 7 42.10 2.97 -6.37
N SER A 8 42.72 3.59 -5.37
CA SER A 8 42.13 3.78 -4.04
C SER A 8 40.90 4.68 -4.08
N ILE A 9 40.97 5.81 -4.79
CA ILE A 9 39.85 6.76 -4.92
C ILE A 9 38.66 6.10 -5.64
N ILE A 10 38.91 5.36 -6.73
CA ILE A 10 37.85 4.64 -7.45
C ILE A 10 37.17 3.60 -6.54
N ARG A 11 37.94 2.86 -5.73
CA ARG A 11 37.37 1.89 -4.77
C ARG A 11 36.50 2.58 -3.72
N THR A 12 36.97 3.68 -3.14
CA THR A 12 36.18 4.45 -2.18
C THR A 12 34.88 4.97 -2.81
N PHE A 13 34.96 5.48 -4.03
CA PHE A 13 33.78 5.97 -4.76
C PHE A 13 32.76 4.85 -5.03
N LEU A 14 33.20 3.70 -5.53
CA LEU A 14 32.33 2.54 -5.75
C LEU A 14 31.70 2.03 -4.45
N PHE A 15 32.47 2.04 -3.35
CA PHE A 15 31.97 1.66 -2.04
C PHE A 15 30.86 2.61 -1.54
N LEU A 16 31.03 3.92 -1.74
CA LEU A 16 29.99 4.91 -1.41
C LEU A 16 28.73 4.71 -2.25
N ILE A 17 28.86 4.40 -3.54
CA ILE A 17 27.71 4.07 -4.40
C ILE A 17 27.00 2.82 -3.88
N ALA A 18 27.74 1.77 -3.52
CA ALA A 18 27.14 0.55 -2.99
C ALA A 18 26.37 0.81 -1.68
N ILE A 19 26.93 1.63 -0.78
CA ILE A 19 26.23 2.07 0.44
C ILE A 19 24.95 2.83 0.09
N PHE A 20 25.02 3.77 -0.85
CA PHE A 20 23.85 4.57 -1.24
C PHE A 20 22.74 3.70 -1.83
N ILE A 21 23.08 2.80 -2.75
CA ILE A 21 22.14 1.83 -3.33
C ILE A 21 21.53 0.96 -2.23
N TYR A 22 22.37 0.44 -1.32
CA TYR A 22 21.90 -0.38 -0.21
C TYR A 22 20.91 0.36 0.69
N ILE A 23 21.22 1.59 1.09
CA ILE A 23 20.33 2.41 1.92
C ILE A 23 18.98 2.60 1.22
N PHE A 24 18.99 2.99 -0.05
CA PHE A 24 17.77 3.22 -0.81
C PHE A 24 16.93 1.94 -0.96
N SER A 25 17.55 0.83 -1.38
CA SER A 25 16.87 -0.45 -1.53
C SER A 25 16.35 -1.00 -0.20
N ASN A 26 17.07 -0.79 0.91
CA ASN A 26 16.62 -1.22 2.23
C ASN A 26 15.40 -0.40 2.69
N LEU A 27 15.44 0.93 2.56
CA LEU A 27 14.35 1.82 2.95
C LEU A 27 13.08 1.58 2.13
N SER A 28 13.21 1.44 0.80
CA SER A 28 12.07 1.13 -0.09
C SER A 28 11.55 -0.29 0.15
N GLY A 29 12.42 -1.31 0.12
CA GLY A 29 11.99 -2.71 0.29
C GLY A 29 11.37 -3.03 1.66
N HIS A 30 11.59 -2.20 2.68
CA HIS A 30 11.02 -2.35 4.02
C HIS A 30 10.16 -1.15 4.43
N GLN A 31 9.59 -0.43 3.46
CA GLN A 31 8.80 0.78 3.70
C GLN A 31 7.67 0.55 4.69
N ILE A 32 6.91 -0.55 4.55
CA ILE A 32 5.80 -0.88 5.46
C ILE A 32 6.32 -1.09 6.90
N TYR A 33 7.45 -1.78 7.05
CA TYR A 33 8.08 -1.99 8.36
C TYR A 33 8.46 -0.65 9.00
N TYR A 34 9.19 0.19 8.27
CA TYR A 34 9.63 1.48 8.81
C TYR A 34 8.46 2.42 9.12
N TYR A 35 7.44 2.43 8.26
CA TYR A 35 6.23 3.20 8.49
C TYR A 35 5.52 2.74 9.75
N THR A 36 5.30 1.44 9.94
CA THR A 36 4.60 0.89 11.10
C THR A 36 5.37 1.03 12.41
N HIS A 37 6.70 1.15 12.38
CA HIS A 37 7.54 1.30 13.57
C HIS A 37 7.97 2.74 13.87
N SER A 38 7.77 3.69 12.94
CA SER A 38 8.10 5.11 13.16
C SER A 38 7.20 5.76 14.21
N GLN A 39 7.75 6.60 15.08
CA GLN A 39 6.93 7.42 15.98
C GLN A 39 6.35 8.68 15.29
N LYS A 40 6.79 8.99 14.06
CA LYS A 40 6.43 10.23 13.36
C LYS A 40 5.29 10.08 12.34
N THR A 41 4.87 8.85 12.05
CA THR A 41 3.86 8.52 11.04
C THR A 41 2.47 8.36 11.64
N ASP A 42 1.42 8.72 10.90
CA ASP A 42 0.03 8.45 11.31
C ASP A 42 -0.36 7.00 11.05
N LYS A 43 -0.42 6.19 12.11
CA LYS A 43 -0.79 4.77 12.01
C LYS A 43 -2.16 4.51 11.40
N ARG A 44 -3.05 5.51 11.39
CA ARG A 44 -4.34 5.42 10.70
C ARG A 44 -4.21 5.23 9.18
N LEU A 45 -3.09 5.66 8.60
CA LEU A 45 -2.83 5.56 7.17
C LEU A 45 -2.03 4.29 6.79
N THR A 46 -1.74 3.41 7.76
CA THR A 46 -1.06 2.13 7.51
C THR A 46 -1.70 1.33 6.36
N PRO A 47 -3.04 1.22 6.24
CA PRO A 47 -3.65 0.52 5.12
C PRO A 47 -3.20 1.03 3.75
N ILE A 48 -3.09 2.36 3.59
CA ILE A 48 -2.66 2.99 2.33
C ILE A 48 -1.23 2.60 2.01
N VAL A 49 -0.35 2.67 3.00
CA VAL A 49 1.08 2.31 2.84
C VAL A 49 1.21 0.84 2.46
N VAL A 50 0.49 -0.05 3.14
CA VAL A 50 0.51 -1.49 2.86
C VAL A 50 0.15 -1.75 1.40
N ILE A 51 -0.94 -1.13 0.93
CA ILE A 51 -1.46 -1.40 -0.40
C ILE A 51 -0.57 -0.78 -1.49
N TYR A 52 -0.04 0.42 -1.25
CA TYR A 52 0.88 1.10 -2.16
C TYR A 52 2.22 0.36 -2.32
N SER A 53 2.74 -0.18 -1.22
CA SER A 53 3.99 -0.95 -1.18
C SER A 53 3.80 -2.44 -1.50
N LEU A 54 2.62 -2.89 -1.96
CA LEU A 54 2.40 -4.31 -2.31
C LEU A 54 3.43 -4.81 -3.32
N GLY A 55 3.73 -4.02 -4.35
CA GLY A 55 4.71 -4.39 -5.36
C GLY A 55 6.12 -4.62 -4.81
N GLU A 56 6.46 -4.03 -3.66
CA GLU A 56 7.77 -4.18 -3.01
C GLU A 56 7.89 -5.48 -2.20
N ILE A 57 6.75 -6.01 -1.74
CA ILE A 57 6.69 -7.23 -0.91
C ILE A 57 6.21 -8.47 -1.67
N MET A 58 5.70 -8.30 -2.89
CA MET A 58 5.30 -9.40 -3.78
C MET A 58 6.54 -10.10 -4.37
N ILE A 59 6.55 -11.43 -4.33
CA ILE A 59 7.58 -12.28 -4.91
C ILE A 59 7.37 -12.43 -6.42
N LYS A 60 6.11 -12.57 -6.84
CA LYS A 60 5.76 -12.73 -8.26
C LYS A 60 5.36 -11.38 -8.86
N PRO A 61 5.85 -11.04 -10.06
CA PRO A 61 5.38 -9.85 -10.74
C PRO A 61 3.90 -10.03 -11.11
N LYS A 62 3.13 -8.95 -10.93
CA LYS A 62 1.72 -8.79 -11.30
C LYS A 62 0.67 -9.45 -10.41
N ARG A 63 0.82 -10.73 -10.05
CA ARG A 63 -0.20 -11.44 -9.26
C ARG A 63 0.41 -12.56 -8.41
N GLU A 64 0.04 -12.60 -7.14
CA GLU A 64 0.48 -13.59 -6.18
C GLU A 64 -0.67 -13.97 -5.24
N SER A 65 -0.74 -15.23 -4.81
CA SER A 65 -1.74 -15.71 -3.88
C SER A 65 -1.09 -16.23 -2.59
N ASP A 66 -1.78 -16.01 -1.47
CA ASP A 66 -1.42 -16.45 -0.12
C ASP A 66 -2.64 -17.08 0.56
N GLY A 67 -2.82 -18.38 0.35
CA GLY A 67 -4.01 -19.09 0.78
C GLY A 67 -5.26 -18.51 0.10
N LYS A 68 -6.09 -17.79 0.88
CA LYS A 68 -7.35 -17.16 0.40
C LYS A 68 -7.17 -15.69 0.00
N TYR A 69 -5.98 -15.15 0.21
CA TYR A 69 -5.65 -13.79 -0.17
C TYR A 69 -4.95 -13.78 -1.50
N GLU A 70 -5.17 -12.71 -2.24
CA GLU A 70 -4.51 -12.47 -3.50
C GLU A 70 -4.06 -11.01 -3.60
N TYR A 71 -2.84 -10.82 -4.10
CA TYR A 71 -2.19 -9.53 -4.26
C TYR A 71 -2.02 -9.26 -5.75
N VAL A 72 -2.39 -8.06 -6.18
CA VAL A 72 -2.34 -7.66 -7.60
C VAL A 72 -1.54 -6.37 -7.75
N SER A 73 -0.65 -6.34 -8.74
CA SER A 73 0.17 -5.18 -9.14
C SER A 73 0.14 -5.04 -10.69
N PRO A 74 0.11 -3.83 -11.28
CA PRO A 74 0.15 -2.50 -10.66
C PRO A 74 -1.20 -2.04 -10.10
N GLY A 75 -2.24 -2.88 -10.14
CA GLY A 75 -3.55 -2.54 -9.58
C GLY A 75 -3.55 -2.27 -8.07
N ASN A 76 -2.43 -2.57 -7.38
CA ASN A 76 -2.18 -2.40 -5.95
C ASN A 76 -3.43 -2.77 -5.16
N ALA A 77 -3.79 -4.05 -5.22
CA ALA A 77 -5.02 -4.56 -4.63
C ALA A 77 -4.77 -5.79 -3.78
N ILE A 78 -5.49 -5.85 -2.65
CA ILE A 78 -5.62 -7.07 -1.83
C ILE A 78 -7.04 -7.57 -2.02
N ILE A 79 -7.14 -8.83 -2.42
CA ILE A 79 -8.39 -9.53 -2.68
C ILE A 79 -8.49 -10.67 -1.66
N PHE A 80 -9.68 -10.86 -1.11
CA PHE A 80 -10.00 -12.01 -0.27
C PHE A 80 -11.28 -12.67 -0.77
N GLU A 81 -11.18 -13.95 -1.09
CA GLU A 81 -12.29 -14.73 -1.60
C GLU A 81 -12.80 -15.73 -0.54
N LYS A 82 -14.06 -15.55 -0.13
CA LYS A 82 -14.82 -16.51 0.69
C LYS A 82 -16.22 -16.67 0.08
N SER A 83 -17.28 -16.52 0.88
CA SER A 83 -18.66 -16.42 0.36
C SER A 83 -18.95 -15.07 -0.29
N LYS A 84 -18.08 -14.08 -0.07
CA LYS A 84 -18.06 -12.77 -0.72
C LYS A 84 -16.66 -12.52 -1.25
N TYR A 85 -16.59 -11.84 -2.38
CA TYR A 85 -15.34 -11.34 -2.91
C TYR A 85 -15.15 -9.92 -2.36
N VAL A 86 -14.08 -9.71 -1.61
CA VAL A 86 -13.77 -8.43 -0.97
C VAL A 86 -12.44 -7.94 -1.51
N SER A 87 -12.39 -6.68 -1.96
CA SER A 87 -11.14 -6.09 -2.41
C SER A 87 -10.93 -4.69 -1.88
N VAL A 88 -9.67 -4.34 -1.65
CA VAL A 88 -9.22 -2.97 -1.42
C VAL A 88 -8.10 -2.67 -2.42
N SER A 89 -8.22 -1.57 -3.15
CA SER A 89 -7.27 -1.21 -4.20
C SER A 89 -6.96 0.29 -4.22
N TYR A 90 -5.78 0.64 -4.74
CA TYR A 90 -5.34 2.01 -4.95
C TYR A 90 -4.96 2.24 -6.41
N GLY A 91 -5.50 3.32 -6.98
CA GLY A 91 -5.13 3.76 -8.33
C GLY A 91 -4.82 5.26 -8.38
N SER A 92 -3.92 5.65 -9.27
CA SER A 92 -3.80 7.04 -9.72
C SER A 92 -4.86 7.28 -10.80
N GLY A 93 -5.74 8.27 -10.62
CA GLY A 93 -6.69 8.66 -11.67
C GLY A 93 -6.00 9.15 -12.97
N ASP A 94 -6.76 9.30 -14.05
CA ASP A 94 -6.29 9.67 -15.42
C ASP A 94 -5.42 10.93 -15.52
N LYS A 95 -5.36 11.74 -14.46
CA LYS A 95 -4.53 12.96 -14.38
C LYS A 95 -3.36 12.86 -13.40
N GLY A 96 -3.12 11.70 -12.78
CA GLY A 96 -1.99 11.45 -11.88
C GLY A 96 -1.97 12.28 -10.59
N LYS A 97 -3.07 12.95 -10.23
CA LYS A 97 -3.09 13.95 -9.15
C LYS A 97 -3.87 13.55 -7.89
N GLU A 98 -4.76 12.57 -7.97
CA GLU A 98 -5.52 12.12 -6.80
C GLU A 98 -5.44 10.61 -6.67
N LEU A 99 -5.02 10.17 -5.48
CA LEU A 99 -5.10 8.78 -5.08
C LEU A 99 -6.54 8.48 -4.74
N HIS A 100 -7.12 7.49 -5.43
CA HIS A 100 -8.42 6.97 -5.06
C HIS A 100 -8.22 5.59 -4.46
N SER A 101 -8.69 5.43 -3.22
CA SER A 101 -8.84 4.11 -2.61
C SER A 101 -10.24 3.62 -2.91
N LEU A 102 -10.34 2.37 -3.36
CA LEU A 102 -11.59 1.71 -3.65
C LEU A 102 -11.68 0.48 -2.77
N PHE A 103 -12.81 0.32 -2.09
CA PHE A 103 -13.18 -0.92 -1.45
C PHE A 103 -14.37 -1.51 -2.19
N SER A 104 -14.39 -2.82 -2.45
CA SER A 104 -15.54 -3.46 -3.08
C SER A 104 -15.92 -4.77 -2.43
N ILE A 105 -17.22 -5.07 -2.50
CA ILE A 105 -17.79 -6.34 -2.09
C ILE A 105 -18.65 -6.85 -3.26
N TRP A 106 -18.38 -8.07 -3.70
CA TRP A 106 -19.25 -8.81 -4.61
C TRP A 106 -19.91 -9.98 -3.88
N ASP A 107 -21.23 -10.05 -4.01
CA ASP A 107 -22.07 -11.08 -3.45
C ASP A 107 -22.53 -12.03 -4.57
N TYR A 108 -22.04 -13.27 -4.52
CA TYR A 108 -22.27 -14.26 -5.58
C TYR A 108 -23.73 -14.71 -5.69
N GLU A 109 -24.50 -14.69 -4.60
CA GLU A 109 -25.88 -15.18 -4.60
C GLU A 109 -26.84 -14.16 -5.22
N SER A 110 -26.57 -12.88 -4.98
CA SER A 110 -27.39 -11.78 -5.47
C SER A 110 -26.88 -11.14 -6.76
N GLU A 111 -25.66 -11.49 -7.20
CA GLU A 111 -24.96 -10.85 -8.32
C GLU A 111 -24.85 -9.32 -8.15
N ILE A 112 -24.70 -8.86 -6.90
CA ILE A 112 -24.58 -7.45 -6.55
C ILE A 112 -23.13 -7.10 -6.22
N SER A 113 -22.58 -6.08 -6.89
CA SER A 113 -21.30 -5.45 -6.56
C SER A 113 -21.56 -4.12 -5.87
N MET A 114 -20.97 -3.93 -4.70
CA MET A 114 -20.92 -2.66 -4.00
C MET A 114 -19.50 -2.09 -4.09
N TYR A 115 -19.38 -0.85 -4.56
CA TYR A 115 -18.12 -0.12 -4.66
C TYR A 115 -18.15 1.11 -3.75
N TYR A 116 -17.20 1.17 -2.83
CA TYR A 116 -17.04 2.23 -1.86
C TYR A 116 -15.80 3.05 -2.23
N HIS A 117 -16.03 4.26 -2.72
CA HIS A 117 -14.96 5.23 -2.96
C HIS A 117 -14.54 5.81 -1.63
N LEU A 118 -13.24 5.78 -1.35
CA LEU A 118 -12.68 6.25 -0.10
C LEU A 118 -11.77 7.46 -0.34
N SER A 119 -11.87 8.43 0.56
CA SER A 119 -10.93 9.53 0.67
C SER A 119 -9.53 9.02 1.05
N PRO A 120 -8.49 9.87 0.96
CA PRO A 120 -7.15 9.51 1.44
C PRO A 120 -7.08 9.19 2.94
N LYS A 121 -8.11 9.52 3.72
CA LYS A 121 -8.25 9.14 5.15
C LYS A 121 -9.19 7.94 5.35
N LEU A 122 -9.43 7.17 4.29
CA LEU A 122 -10.29 5.98 4.26
C LEU A 122 -11.77 6.24 4.60
N LYS A 123 -12.23 7.50 4.48
CA LYS A 123 -13.65 7.82 4.69
C LYS A 123 -14.43 7.61 3.41
N ILE A 124 -15.57 6.95 3.50
CA ILE A 124 -16.48 6.75 2.37
C ILE A 124 -16.90 8.13 1.84
N THR A 125 -16.68 8.35 0.55
CA THR A 125 -17.10 9.56 -0.17
C THR A 125 -18.25 9.29 -1.12
N ASN A 126 -18.31 8.09 -1.69
CA ASN A 126 -19.42 7.62 -2.52
C ASN A 126 -19.57 6.10 -2.41
N ILE A 127 -20.80 5.62 -2.60
CA ILE A 127 -21.12 4.19 -2.71
C ILE A 127 -21.89 3.99 -4.00
N VAL A 128 -21.41 3.08 -4.85
CA VAL A 128 -22.09 2.70 -6.10
C VAL A 128 -22.46 1.23 -6.05
N GLU A 129 -23.74 0.94 -6.27
CA GLU A 129 -24.24 -0.42 -6.44
C GLU A 129 -24.36 -0.75 -7.92
N PHE A 130 -23.82 -1.91 -8.30
CA PHE A 130 -24.03 -2.54 -9.59
C PHE A 130 -24.78 -3.83 -9.36
N SER A 131 -25.96 -3.92 -9.95
CA SER A 131 -26.79 -5.11 -10.05
C SER A 131 -27.01 -5.42 -11.54
N PRO A 132 -27.51 -6.62 -11.91
CA PRO A 132 -27.71 -6.99 -13.31
C PRO A 132 -28.53 -5.96 -14.10
N ASP A 133 -29.49 -5.30 -13.45
CA ASP A 133 -30.44 -4.39 -14.11
C ASP A 133 -30.14 -2.90 -13.89
N LYS A 134 -29.27 -2.54 -12.92
CA LYS A 134 -29.14 -1.14 -12.47
C LYS A 134 -27.75 -0.81 -11.94
N ILE A 135 -27.32 0.41 -12.25
CA ILE A 135 -26.18 1.10 -11.63
C ILE A 135 -26.74 2.35 -10.95
N HIS A 136 -26.51 2.51 -9.66
CA HIS A 136 -26.95 3.70 -8.95
C HIS A 136 -26.12 4.02 -7.72
N ASP A 137 -26.11 5.29 -7.34
CA ASP A 137 -25.51 5.74 -6.08
C ASP A 137 -26.38 5.31 -4.89
N VAL A 138 -25.71 4.84 -3.84
CA VAL A 138 -26.35 4.40 -2.60
C VAL A 138 -26.09 5.44 -1.51
N VAL A 139 -27.16 5.80 -0.79
CA VAL A 139 -27.03 6.66 0.39
C VAL A 139 -26.28 5.90 1.48
N GLN A 140 -25.14 6.46 1.90
CA GLN A 140 -24.33 5.92 2.97
C GLN A 140 -25.15 5.77 4.26
N LYS A 141 -25.12 4.57 4.83
CA LYS A 141 -25.67 4.24 6.14
C LYS A 141 -24.61 4.37 7.23
N PRO A 142 -25.00 4.62 8.49
CA PRO A 142 -24.04 4.74 9.60
C PRO A 142 -23.12 3.52 9.77
N GLU A 143 -23.61 2.32 9.50
CA GLU A 143 -22.89 1.06 9.62
C GLU A 143 -21.85 0.79 8.51
N ASP A 144 -21.97 1.46 7.37
CA ASP A 144 -21.13 1.19 6.19
C ASP A 144 -19.66 1.47 6.49
N GLN A 145 -19.36 2.61 7.13
CA GLN A 145 -17.98 2.98 7.45
C GLN A 145 -17.34 1.96 8.40
N ALA A 146 -18.06 1.50 9.43
CA ALA A 146 -17.54 0.52 10.37
C ALA A 146 -17.27 -0.84 9.69
N MET A 147 -18.09 -1.20 8.70
CA MET A 147 -17.91 -2.42 7.90
C MET A 147 -16.69 -2.30 6.99
N VAL A 148 -16.52 -1.18 6.28
CA VAL A 148 -15.33 -0.90 5.46
C VAL A 148 -14.07 -0.92 6.32
N ASP A 149 -14.06 -0.19 7.44
CA ASP A 149 -12.91 -0.12 8.35
C ASP A 149 -12.49 -1.53 8.82
N ARG A 150 -13.46 -2.38 9.17
CA ARG A 150 -13.20 -3.76 9.59
C ARG A 150 -12.56 -4.60 8.48
N TYR A 151 -13.10 -4.58 7.27
CA TYR A 151 -12.57 -5.40 6.18
C TYR A 151 -11.23 -4.88 5.65
N VAL A 152 -11.08 -3.55 5.50
CA VAL A 152 -9.80 -2.95 5.13
C VAL A 152 -8.74 -3.34 6.15
N LYS A 153 -9.03 -3.21 7.45
CA LYS A 153 -8.12 -3.64 8.50
C LYS A 153 -7.76 -5.12 8.38
N GLN A 154 -8.75 -6.00 8.23
CA GLN A 154 -8.53 -7.44 8.09
C GLN A 154 -7.60 -7.77 6.91
N LEU A 155 -7.83 -7.16 5.74
CA LEU A 155 -7.01 -7.37 4.55
C LEU A 155 -5.56 -6.92 4.78
N THR A 156 -5.37 -5.77 5.43
CA THR A 156 -4.04 -5.20 5.66
C THR A 156 -3.29 -5.86 6.80
N ASP A 157 -3.98 -6.27 7.87
CA ASP A 157 -3.39 -6.99 9.00
C ASP A 157 -2.75 -8.30 8.52
N HIS A 158 -3.45 -9.03 7.64
CA HIS A 158 -2.90 -10.27 7.07
C HIS A 158 -1.56 -10.02 6.38
N VAL A 159 -1.42 -8.92 5.62
CA VAL A 159 -0.15 -8.55 4.97
C VAL A 159 0.92 -8.18 6.00
N LEU A 160 0.54 -7.39 7.03
CA LEU A 160 1.46 -7.02 8.11
C LEU A 160 2.01 -8.25 8.85
N GLU A 161 1.18 -9.26 9.08
CA GLU A 161 1.55 -10.47 9.82
C GLU A 161 2.36 -11.46 8.98
N THR A 162 2.08 -11.56 7.68
CA THR A 162 2.65 -12.64 6.83
C THR A 162 3.77 -12.18 5.91
N ARG A 163 3.82 -10.90 5.55
CA ARG A 163 4.73 -10.38 4.50
C ARG A 163 5.69 -9.31 4.99
N VAL A 164 5.38 -8.61 6.08
CA VAL A 164 6.26 -7.57 6.59
C VAL A 164 7.34 -8.20 7.47
N VAL A 165 8.56 -8.26 6.94
CA VAL A 165 9.74 -8.74 7.65
C VAL A 165 10.61 -7.57 8.11
N PRO A 166 11.28 -7.66 9.27
CA PRO A 166 12.22 -6.64 9.70
C PRO A 166 13.46 -6.62 8.78
N PRO A 167 14.02 -5.44 8.49
CA PRO A 167 15.26 -5.31 7.73
C PRO A 167 16.44 -5.89 8.53
N LEU A 168 17.38 -6.52 7.82
CA LEU A 168 18.62 -7.05 8.43
C LEU A 168 19.41 -5.96 9.18
N PHE A 169 19.42 -4.74 8.64
CA PHE A 169 19.97 -3.57 9.31
C PHE A 169 18.87 -2.53 9.43
N ASN A 170 18.49 -2.21 10.66
CA ASN A 170 17.43 -1.27 10.96
C ASN A 170 17.92 0.18 10.77
N LEU A 171 17.37 0.86 9.76
CA LEU A 171 17.62 2.26 9.42
C LEU A 171 16.50 3.20 9.88
N GLN A 172 15.75 2.85 10.94
CA GLN A 172 14.60 3.62 11.43
C GLN A 172 14.95 5.09 11.67
N TRP A 173 16.12 5.37 12.25
CA TRP A 173 16.58 6.73 12.50
C TRP A 173 16.68 7.57 11.22
N LEU A 174 17.10 6.96 10.11
CA LEU A 174 17.26 7.62 8.83
C LEU A 174 15.91 7.78 8.14
N TYR A 175 15.05 6.76 8.24
CA TYR A 175 13.66 6.86 7.81
C TYR A 175 12.96 8.03 8.54
N ASP A 176 13.01 8.07 9.87
CA ASP A 176 12.41 9.13 10.67
C ASP A 176 13.00 10.52 10.38
N LEU A 177 14.24 10.61 9.90
CA LEU A 177 14.87 11.86 9.52
C LEU A 177 14.41 12.37 8.15
N THR A 178 14.13 11.46 7.21
CA THR A 178 13.95 11.78 5.78
C THR A 178 12.52 11.60 5.29
N PHE A 179 11.70 10.84 6.01
CA PHE A 179 10.35 10.52 5.59
C PHE A 179 9.42 11.73 5.67
N ASP A 180 8.75 12.00 4.55
CA ASP A 180 7.73 13.03 4.42
C ASP A 180 6.42 12.33 4.00
N GLU A 181 5.53 12.16 4.98
CA GLU A 181 4.27 11.43 4.82
C GLU A 181 3.39 12.01 3.73
N LYS A 182 3.28 13.35 3.66
CA LYS A 182 2.47 14.03 2.64
C LYS A 182 3.00 13.74 1.24
N LYS A 183 4.31 13.81 1.07
CA LYS A 183 4.97 13.58 -0.21
C LYS A 183 4.88 12.13 -0.67
N VAL A 184 5.03 11.19 0.25
CA VAL A 184 5.02 9.74 -0.06
C VAL A 184 3.61 9.23 -0.30
N LEU A 185 2.64 9.71 0.48
CA LEU A 185 1.25 9.29 0.39
C LEU A 185 0.42 10.15 -0.56
N HIS A 186 1.05 11.06 -1.32
CA HIS A 186 0.38 12.00 -2.23
C HIS A 186 -0.90 12.62 -1.63
N LEU A 187 -0.88 12.89 -0.33
CA LEU A 187 -1.99 13.52 0.36
C LEU A 187 -1.96 14.97 -0.09
N GLY A 188 -2.98 15.40 -0.84
CA GLY A 188 -3.12 16.81 -1.20
C GLY A 188 -3.05 17.69 0.05
N ASP A 189 -2.52 18.90 -0.11
CA ASP A 189 -2.71 19.93 0.90
C ASP A 189 -4.20 20.29 0.89
N GLU A 190 -4.96 19.74 1.85
CA GLU A 190 -6.33 20.19 2.17
C GLU A 190 -6.34 21.68 2.54
#